data_AF-A0A8S3JLX1-F1
#
_entry.id   AF-A0A8S3JLX1-F1
#
_cell.length_a   1.000
_cell.length_b   1.000
_cell.length_c   1.000
_cell.angle_alpha   90.00
_cell.angle_beta   90.00
_cell.angle_gamma   90.00
#
_symmetry.space_group_name_H-M   'P 1'
#
loop_
_entity.id
_entity.type
_entity.pdbx_description
1 polymer ?
#
loop_
_entity_poly.entity_id
_entity_poly.type
_entity_poly.pdbx_seq_one_letter_code
_entity_poly.pdbx_strand_id
1 'polypeptide(L)'
;LQQIDDLTLTPFEKNLEFWRQLWRVIEKSDIIVQIVDARNPLLFRCEDLESYVRELSPDNKKVNVILVNKADLLTEEQRQAWAICFDEHDIRVIFYSALQSAPSSRKTKTVPFDKDDSECIDDTDRILQDIKKNQTSYTDDNFEIS
;
A
#
# COMPACT_ATOMS: atom_id res chain seq x y z
N LEU A 1 -16.49 -5.44 -26.00
CA LEU A 1 -16.80 -5.84 -24.61
C LEU A 1 -17.88 -4.92 -23.99
N GLN A 2 -18.96 -4.61 -24.70
CA GLN A 2 -20.01 -3.67 -24.21
C GLN A 2 -21.36 -4.33 -23.92
N GLN A 3 -21.43 -5.66 -23.88
CA GLN A 3 -22.65 -6.35 -23.49
C GLN A 3 -22.28 -7.61 -22.72
N ILE A 4 -22.35 -7.51 -21.39
CA ILE A 4 -22.66 -8.62 -20.52
C ILE A 4 -23.95 -8.17 -19.83
N ASP A 5 -25.02 -8.93 -20.04
CA ASP A 5 -26.38 -8.61 -19.63
C ASP A 5 -26.46 -8.14 -18.17
N ASP A 6 -27.18 -7.03 -17.95
CA ASP A 6 -27.57 -6.46 -16.65
C ASP A 6 -26.45 -6.03 -15.67
N LEU A 7 -25.17 -6.11 -16.06
CA LEU A 7 -24.07 -5.58 -15.26
C LEU A 7 -23.88 -4.08 -15.54
N THR A 8 -24.35 -3.24 -14.63
CA THR A 8 -24.00 -1.82 -14.63
C THR A 8 -22.50 -1.67 -14.33
N LEU A 9 -21.69 -1.51 -15.38
CA LEU A 9 -20.27 -1.23 -15.25
C LEU A 9 -20.08 0.07 -14.46
N THR A 10 -19.08 0.08 -13.57
CA THR A 10 -18.66 1.31 -12.91
C THR A 10 -18.28 2.34 -13.98
N PRO A 11 -18.79 3.59 -13.89
CA PRO A 11 -18.50 4.60 -14.89
C PRO A 11 -16.98 4.83 -14.94
N PHE A 12 -16.40 4.76 -16.14
CA PHE A 12 -14.99 4.97 -16.37
C PHE A 12 -14.73 6.29 -17.11
N GLU A 13 -13.54 6.84 -16.94
CA GLU A 13 -13.12 8.07 -17.60
C GLU A 13 -12.93 7.85 -19.11
N LYS A 14 -13.55 8.69 -19.95
CA LYS A 14 -13.51 8.55 -21.42
C LYS A 14 -12.41 9.37 -22.07
N ASN A 15 -11.82 10.32 -21.34
CA ASN A 15 -10.77 11.17 -21.89
C ASN A 15 -9.43 10.41 -22.01
N LEU A 16 -8.93 10.26 -23.24
CA LEU A 16 -7.63 9.63 -23.52
C LEU A 16 -6.45 10.41 -22.95
N GLU A 17 -6.55 11.73 -22.81
CA GLU A 17 -5.47 12.54 -22.23
C GLU A 17 -5.26 12.23 -20.75
N PHE A 18 -6.35 11.93 -20.03
CA PHE A 18 -6.29 11.51 -18.64
C PHE A 18 -5.52 10.20 -18.49
N TRP A 19 -5.84 9.19 -19.31
CA TRP A 19 -5.13 7.91 -19.31
C TRP A 19 -3.66 8.06 -19.71
N ARG A 20 -3.35 8.94 -20.67
CA ARG A 20 -1.95 9.25 -21.03
C ARG A 20 -1.17 9.88 -19.88
N GLN A 21 -1.81 10.73 -19.07
CA GLN A 21 -1.18 11.30 -17.88
C GLN A 21 -0.89 10.21 -16.84
N LEU A 22 -1.86 9.33 -16.59
CA LEU A 22 -1.69 8.20 -15.67
C LEU A 22 -0.50 7.32 -16.08
N TRP A 23 -0.40 6.91 -17.35
CA TRP A 23 0.72 6.11 -17.84
C TRP A 23 2.07 6.79 -17.65
N ARG A 24 2.17 8.09 -17.92
CA ARG A 24 3.41 8.85 -17.71
C ARG A 24 3.82 8.90 -16.24
N VAL A 25 2.85 9.01 -15.32
CA VAL A 25 3.11 9.00 -13.89
C VAL A 25 3.60 7.63 -13.44
N ILE A 26 2.95 6.55 -13.91
CA ILE A 26 3.33 5.18 -13.59
C ILE A 26 4.76 4.88 -14.09
N GLU A 27 5.09 5.27 -15.31
CA GLU A 27 6.40 5.02 -15.91
C GLU A 27 7.52 5.75 -15.15
N LYS A 28 7.27 6.98 -14.69
CA LYS A 28 8.28 7.81 -14.00
C LYS A 28 8.42 7.55 -12.50
N SER A 29 7.43 6.95 -11.86
CA SER A 29 7.43 6.77 -10.40
C SER A 29 8.02 5.42 -10.00
N ASP A 30 8.84 5.38 -8.95
CA ASP A 30 9.35 4.13 -8.38
C ASP A 30 8.34 3.48 -7.43
N ILE A 31 7.52 4.30 -6.76
CA ILE A 31 6.50 3.83 -5.81
C ILE A 31 5.13 4.34 -6.26
N ILE A 32 4.17 3.42 -6.39
CA ILE A 32 2.77 3.71 -6.69
C ILE A 32 1.95 3.40 -5.45
N VAL A 33 1.24 4.40 -4.95
CA VAL A 33 0.36 4.26 -3.79
C VAL A 33 -1.09 4.30 -4.25
N GLN A 34 -1.82 3.21 -4.07
CA GLN A 34 -3.25 3.13 -4.35
C GLN A 34 -4.05 3.42 -3.08
N ILE A 35 -4.80 4.52 -3.07
CA ILE A 35 -5.64 4.87 -1.92
C ILE A 35 -6.99 4.16 -2.06
N VAL A 36 -7.34 3.36 -1.06
CA VAL A 36 -8.62 2.63 -0.99
C VAL A 36 -9.41 3.04 0.24
N ASP A 37 -10.74 2.93 0.21
CA ASP A 37 -11.59 3.21 1.37
C ASP A 37 -11.73 1.95 2.23
N ALA A 38 -11.51 2.07 3.54
CA ALA A 38 -11.53 0.97 4.51
C ALA A 38 -12.84 0.18 4.56
N ARG A 39 -13.97 0.76 4.12
CA ARG A 39 -15.27 0.07 4.16
C ARG A 39 -15.39 -1.04 3.13
N ASN A 40 -14.72 -0.90 1.98
CA ASN A 40 -14.74 -1.92 0.92
C ASN A 40 -13.44 -1.84 0.10
N PRO A 41 -12.30 -2.29 0.67
CA PRO A 41 -11.01 -2.12 0.02
C PRO A 41 -10.87 -2.97 -1.24
N LEU A 42 -11.57 -4.11 -1.35
CA LEU A 42 -11.57 -4.97 -2.53
C LEU A 42 -12.22 -4.30 -3.75
N LEU A 43 -13.27 -3.50 -3.55
CA LEU A 43 -13.95 -2.81 -4.66
C LEU A 43 -13.09 -1.68 -5.27
N PHE A 44 -12.29 -1.00 -4.45
CA PHE A 44 -11.46 0.12 -4.88
C PHE A 44 -10.04 -0.28 -5.28
N ARG A 45 -9.68 -1.55 -5.05
CA ARG A 45 -8.44 -2.18 -5.52
C ARG A 45 -8.53 -2.41 -7.03
N CYS A 46 -7.39 -2.26 -7.71
CA CYS A 46 -7.31 -2.43 -9.16
C CYS A 46 -6.19 -3.43 -9.48
N GLU A 47 -6.56 -4.69 -9.68
CA GLU A 47 -5.62 -5.79 -9.97
C GLU A 47 -4.92 -5.60 -11.32
N ASP A 48 -5.61 -4.99 -12.28
CA ASP A 48 -5.04 -4.63 -13.58
C ASP A 48 -3.86 -3.67 -13.45
N LEU A 49 -3.95 -2.70 -12.53
CA LEU A 49 -2.88 -1.75 -12.28
C LEU A 49 -1.66 -2.44 -11.66
N GLU A 50 -1.87 -3.37 -10.74
CA GLU A 50 -0.79 -4.14 -10.12
C GLU A 50 -0.07 -5.05 -11.12
N SER A 51 -0.86 -5.74 -11.95
CA SER A 51 -0.32 -6.60 -13.02
C SER A 51 0.48 -5.76 -14.02
N TYR A 52 -0.04 -4.60 -14.41
CA TYR A 52 0.66 -3.67 -15.30
C TYR A 52 1.98 -3.15 -14.70
N VAL A 53 2.00 -2.77 -13.42
CA VAL A 53 3.23 -2.33 -12.74
C VAL A 53 4.26 -3.46 -12.67
N ARG A 54 3.81 -4.70 -12.43
CA ARG A 54 4.66 -5.89 -12.41
C ARG A 54 5.27 -6.19 -13.79
N GLU A 55 4.49 -6.05 -14.85
CA GLU A 55 4.95 -6.21 -16.24
C GLU A 55 5.97 -5.13 -16.66
N LEU A 56 5.76 -3.89 -16.24
CA LEU A 56 6.66 -2.77 -16.55
C LEU A 56 8.02 -2.85 -15.82
N SER A 57 8.14 -3.66 -14.78
CA SER A 57 9.35 -3.72 -13.95
C SER A 57 9.67 -5.15 -13.54
N PRO A 58 10.18 -5.97 -14.48
CA PRO A 58 10.63 -7.33 -14.18
C PRO A 58 11.76 -7.39 -13.14
N ASP A 59 12.50 -6.28 -12.98
CA ASP A 59 13.56 -6.12 -11.96
C ASP A 59 13.01 -5.87 -10.54
N ASN A 60 11.69 -5.86 -10.34
CA ASN A 60 11.02 -5.58 -9.06
C ASN A 60 11.40 -4.24 -8.40
N LYS A 61 11.90 -3.27 -9.19
CA LYS A 61 12.27 -1.92 -8.73
C LYS A 61 11.07 -1.07 -8.39
N LYS A 62 9.94 -1.28 -9.10
CA LYS A 62 8.70 -0.56 -8.84
C LYS A 62 7.87 -1.26 -7.78
N VAL A 63 7.39 -0.49 -6.83
CA VAL A 63 6.67 -0.97 -5.66
C VAL A 63 5.23 -0.45 -5.71
N ASN A 64 4.25 -1.35 -5.74
CA ASN A 64 2.85 -1.02 -5.48
C ASN A 64 2.57 -1.18 -3.98
N VAL A 65 1.89 -0.20 -3.40
CA VAL A 65 1.43 -0.18 -2.00
C VAL A 65 -0.02 0.28 -1.96
N ILE A 66 -0.85 -0.40 -1.17
CA ILE A 66 -2.23 0.00 -0.91
C ILE A 66 -2.30 0.81 0.39
N LEU A 67 -2.86 2.01 0.31
CA LEU A 67 -3.16 2.86 1.46
C LEU A 67 -4.65 2.80 1.78
N VAL A 68 -5.00 2.08 2.84
CA VAL A 68 -6.38 1.97 3.32
C VAL A 68 -6.73 3.19 4.15
N ASN A 69 -7.50 4.10 3.56
CA ASN A 69 -7.96 5.32 4.19
C ASN A 69 -9.24 5.11 5.02
N LYS A 70 -9.44 5.94 6.06
CA LYS A 70 -10.51 5.84 7.06
C LYS A 70 -10.43 4.58 7.91
N ALA A 71 -9.21 4.19 8.27
CA ALA A 71 -8.96 3.02 9.12
C ALA A 71 -9.61 3.12 10.53
N ASP A 72 -10.05 4.31 10.93
CA ASP A 72 -10.87 4.56 12.13
C ASP A 72 -12.28 3.95 12.05
N LEU A 73 -12.77 3.65 10.84
CA LEU A 73 -14.07 2.98 10.66
C LEU A 73 -14.00 1.47 10.86
N LEU A 74 -12.81 0.90 10.99
CA LEU A 74 -12.59 -0.53 11.21
C LEU A 74 -12.28 -0.81 12.67
N THR A 75 -12.80 -1.92 13.19
CA THR A 75 -12.33 -2.46 14.47
C THR A 75 -10.95 -3.07 14.32
N GLU A 76 -10.26 -3.28 15.45
CA GLU A 76 -8.93 -3.91 15.44
C GLU A 76 -8.96 -5.31 14.83
N GLU A 77 -9.97 -6.12 15.16
CA GLU A 77 -10.17 -7.45 14.59
C GLU A 77 -10.36 -7.41 13.07
N GLN A 78 -11.12 -6.43 12.56
CA GLN A 78 -11.32 -6.25 11.13
C GLN A 78 -10.02 -5.83 10.43
N ARG A 79 -9.23 -4.96 11.06
CA ARG A 79 -7.94 -4.54 10.51
C ARG A 79 -6.99 -5.73 10.39
N GLN A 80 -6.92 -6.58 11.42
CA GLN A 80 -6.11 -7.79 11.42
C GLN A 80 -6.58 -8.78 10.36
N ALA A 81 -7.89 -9.02 10.25
CA ALA A 81 -8.45 -9.89 9.22
C ALA A 81 -8.10 -9.39 7.80
N TRP A 82 -8.19 -8.08 7.57
CA TRP A 82 -7.76 -7.48 6.31
C TRP A 82 -6.25 -7.58 6.09
N ALA A 83 -5.43 -7.33 7.11
CA ALA A 83 -3.97 -7.44 7.01
C ALA A 83 -3.56 -8.86 6.60
N ILE A 84 -4.14 -9.90 7.21
CA ILE A 84 -3.90 -11.30 6.86
C ILE A 84 -4.35 -11.56 5.41
N CYS A 85 -5.53 -11.09 5.03
CA CYS A 85 -6.04 -11.26 3.68
C CYS A 85 -5.13 -10.63 2.61
N PHE A 86 -4.57 -9.43 2.86
CA PHE A 86 -3.65 -8.79 1.93
C PHE A 86 -2.26 -9.44 1.89
N ASP A 87 -1.78 -9.96 3.03
CA ASP A 87 -0.51 -10.68 3.13
C ASP A 87 -0.55 -12.01 2.34
N GLU A 88 -1.67 -12.74 2.40
CA GLU A 88 -1.90 -13.96 1.59
C GLU A 88 -1.83 -13.72 0.08
N HIS A 89 -2.09 -12.49 -0.36
CA HIS A 89 -2.06 -12.08 -1.76
C HIS A 89 -0.77 -11.31 -2.14
N ASP A 90 0.24 -11.29 -1.26
CA ASP A 90 1.54 -10.62 -1.45
C ASP A 90 1.42 -9.11 -1.76
N ILE A 91 0.49 -8.43 -1.07
CA ILE A 91 0.27 -6.99 -1.25
C ILE A 91 0.65 -6.23 0.01
N ARG A 92 1.48 -5.20 -0.18
CA ARG A 92 1.84 -4.26 0.90
C ARG A 92 0.66 -3.33 1.18
N VAL A 93 0.13 -3.39 2.40
CA VAL A 93 -0.97 -2.54 2.85
C VAL A 93 -0.54 -1.65 4.03
N ILE A 94 -1.00 -0.40 4.02
CA ILE A 94 -0.82 0.56 5.12
C ILE A 94 -2.20 1.11 5.49
N PHE A 95 -2.54 1.09 6.78
CA PHE A 95 -3.77 1.67 7.29
C PHE A 95 -3.56 3.13 7.71
N TYR A 96 -4.41 4.04 7.27
CA TYR A 96 -4.31 5.47 7.56
C TYR A 96 -5.66 6.06 7.97
N SER A 97 -5.64 6.96 8.95
CA SER A 97 -6.79 7.76 9.35
C SER A 97 -6.43 9.25 9.39
N ALA A 98 -7.10 10.04 8.53
CA ALA A 98 -6.92 11.49 8.47
C ALA A 98 -7.48 12.23 9.70
N LEU A 99 -8.34 11.60 10.50
CA LEU A 99 -8.93 12.23 11.69
C LEU A 99 -7.98 12.19 12.90
N GLN A 100 -7.09 11.21 12.97
CA GLN A 100 -6.08 11.10 14.03
C GLN A 100 -4.81 11.92 13.76
N SER A 101 -4.64 12.47 12.55
CA SER A 101 -3.45 13.24 12.16
C SER A 101 -3.46 14.72 12.58
N ALA A 102 -4.37 15.13 13.47
CA ALA A 102 -4.20 16.40 14.18
C ALA A 102 -2.95 16.29 15.07
N PRO A 103 -1.96 17.18 14.95
CA PRO A 103 -0.60 16.95 15.44
C PRO A 103 -0.55 17.07 16.95
N SER A 104 -0.79 15.96 17.66
CA SER A 104 -0.14 15.78 18.94
C SER A 104 1.32 15.45 18.64
N SER A 105 2.19 16.46 18.75
CA SER A 105 3.64 16.28 18.78
C SER A 105 4.01 15.25 19.85
N ARG A 106 4.03 13.95 19.49
CA ARG A 106 4.46 12.89 20.39
C ARG A 106 5.96 12.74 20.23
N LYS A 107 6.62 13.40 21.18
CA LYS A 107 8.02 13.22 21.58
C LYS A 107 8.40 11.75 21.49
N THR A 108 9.47 11.45 20.76
CA THR A 108 10.24 10.21 20.90
C THR A 108 10.65 10.09 22.38
N LYS A 109 9.88 9.30 23.13
CA LYS A 109 10.21 8.88 24.49
C LYS A 109 10.44 7.38 24.46
N THR A 110 11.71 7.03 24.41
CA THR A 110 12.21 5.75 24.91
C THR A 110 11.94 5.64 26.40
N VAL A 111 11.02 4.77 26.85
CA VAL A 111 10.97 4.35 28.26
C VAL A 111 10.43 2.91 28.38
N PRO A 112 10.95 2.08 29.31
CA PRO A 112 10.78 0.63 29.35
C PRO A 112 9.45 0.15 29.93
N PHE A 113 9.18 -1.12 29.64
CA PHE A 113 8.11 -1.99 30.13
C PHE A 113 7.77 -1.80 31.62
N ASP A 114 6.56 -1.30 31.90
CA ASP A 114 5.74 -1.73 33.03
C ASP A 114 4.24 -1.51 32.72
N LYS A 115 3.42 -2.33 33.38
CA LYS A 115 2.04 -2.77 33.11
C LYS A 115 0.96 -1.70 32.86
N ASP A 116 -0.05 -2.20 32.13
CA ASP A 116 -1.43 -1.72 31.93
C ASP A 116 -1.68 -0.52 30.99
N ASP A 117 -2.81 -0.67 30.28
CA ASP A 117 -3.55 0.29 29.45
C ASP A 117 -3.21 0.38 27.94
N SER A 118 -3.96 -0.40 27.16
CA SER A 118 -4.69 0.00 25.94
C SER A 118 -3.99 1.00 24.99
N GLU A 119 -3.13 0.54 24.07
CA GLU A 119 -2.69 1.38 22.93
C GLU A 119 -2.56 0.59 21.62
N CYS A 120 -3.12 1.20 20.56
CA CYS A 120 -3.04 0.79 19.17
C CYS A 120 -1.58 0.57 18.73
N ILE A 121 -1.29 -0.64 18.26
CA ILE A 121 0.05 -1.05 17.87
C ILE A 121 0.43 -0.38 16.54
N ASP A 122 1.53 0.36 16.61
CA ASP A 122 2.17 1.08 15.51
C ASP A 122 2.91 0.10 14.58
N ASP A 123 2.19 -0.49 13.62
CA ASP A 123 2.74 -1.40 12.61
C ASP A 123 3.63 -0.69 11.56
N THR A 124 3.70 0.65 11.60
CA THR A 124 4.47 1.45 10.64
C THR A 124 5.99 1.22 10.76
N ASP A 125 6.49 1.04 11.99
CA ASP A 125 7.92 0.82 12.25
C ASP A 125 8.38 -0.59 11.85
N ARG A 126 7.49 -1.58 11.88
CA ARG A 126 7.80 -2.96 11.46
C ARG A 126 7.94 -3.05 9.94
N ILE A 127 7.05 -2.36 9.21
CA ILE A 127 7.10 -2.25 7.74
C ILE A 127 8.36 -1.52 7.28
N LEU A 128 8.80 -0.46 7.98
CA LEU A 128 10.05 0.25 7.66
C LEU A 128 11.30 -0.61 7.88
N GLN A 129 11.26 -1.54 8.84
CA GLN A 129 12.37 -2.49 9.08
C GLN A 129 12.40 -3.59 8.02
N ASP A 130 11.23 -4.08 7.59
CA ASP A 130 11.12 -5.11 6.56
C ASP A 130 11.51 -4.57 5.17
N ILE A 131 11.21 -3.30 4.86
CA ILE A 131 11.68 -2.62 3.65
C ILE A 131 13.21 -2.46 3.64
N LYS A 132 13.82 -2.17 4.80
CA LYS A 132 15.29 -2.02 4.91
C LYS A 132 16.03 -3.35 4.80
N LYS A 133 15.47 -4.44 5.32
CA LYS A 133 16.05 -5.79 5.20
C LYS A 133 16.05 -6.31 3.76
N ASN A 134 15.01 -6.04 2.98
CA ASN A 134 14.95 -6.46 1.58
C ASN A 134 15.81 -5.63 0.61
N GLN A 135 16.38 -4.50 1.04
CA GLN A 135 17.35 -3.73 0.25
C GLN A 135 18.82 -4.11 0.52
N THR A 136 19.12 -4.85 1.60
CA THR A 136 20.50 -5.19 1.99
C THR A 136 21.01 -6.52 1.45
N SER A 137 20.23 -7.24 0.62
CA SER A 137 20.61 -8.56 0.08
C SER A 137 21.13 -8.55 -1.36
N TYR A 138 21.28 -7.39 -2.01
CA TYR A 138 21.71 -7.30 -3.43
C TYR A 138 22.86 -6.33 -3.74
N THR A 139 23.55 -5.81 -2.73
CA THR A 139 24.83 -5.12 -2.94
C THR A 139 25.84 -5.65 -1.94
N ASP A 140 26.59 -6.66 -2.34
CA ASP A 140 27.98 -6.93 -1.97
C ASP A 140 28.30 -8.38 -2.35
N ASP A 141 28.52 -8.63 -3.64
CA ASP A 141 29.50 -9.63 -4.10
C ASP A 141 29.67 -9.53 -5.64
N ASN A 142 30.91 -9.25 -6.06
CA ASN A 142 31.47 -9.25 -7.42
C ASN A 142 31.33 -8.00 -8.29
N PHE A 143 32.30 -7.08 -8.15
CA PHE A 143 33.09 -6.58 -9.28
C PHE A 143 34.44 -6.02 -8.79
N GLU A 144 35.41 -6.89 -8.51
CA GLU A 144 36.83 -6.48 -8.53
C GLU A 144 37.30 -6.53 -9.99
N ILE A 145 37.62 -5.35 -10.54
CA ILE A 145 38.40 -5.20 -11.78
C ILE A 145 39.87 -5.13 -11.37
N SER A 146 40.68 -6.03 -11.92
CA SER A 146 42.10 -5.83 -12.22
C SER A 146 42.46 -6.69 -13.44
#